data_AF-A0A5K1JU93-F1
#
_entry.id   AF-A0A5K1JU93-F1
#
_cell.length_a   1.000
_cell.length_b   1.000
_cell.length_c   1.000
_cell.angle_alpha   90.00
_cell.angle_beta   90.00
_cell.angle_gamma   90.00
#
_symmetry.space_group_name_H-M   'P 1'
#
loop_
_entity.id
_entity.type
_entity.pdbx_description
1 polymer ?
#
loop_
_entity_poly.entity_id
_entity_poly.type
_entity_poly.pdbx_seq_one_letter_code
_entity_poly.pdbx_strand_id
1 'polypeptide(L)'
;SILAVESSQAGWVSSAVLKHQPWNGPFTIPLPASGAYSLAHPFITACPLNYPQLPIIPLPALTLSNPTPEPGSTVKFSFPQADFTSGKPYYAAWLDGLTVTYTDIAADGSTTVPGGLLGIIYVATVSSKVTPSDDNLVSGFALIAYDYDSSIDDSEAGSPV
;
A
#
# COMPACT_ATOMS: atom_id res chain seq x y z
N SER A 1 -23.95 12.12 -6.90
CA SER A 1 -23.62 10.92 -6.10
C SER A 1 -23.31 11.36 -4.68
N ILE A 2 -23.86 10.68 -3.66
CA ILE A 2 -23.59 11.01 -2.25
C ILE A 2 -22.11 10.80 -1.88
N LEU A 3 -21.50 9.74 -2.41
CA LEU A 3 -20.09 9.39 -2.19
C LEU A 3 -19.13 10.50 -2.65
N ALA A 4 -19.46 11.19 -3.74
CA ALA A 4 -18.64 12.29 -4.24
C ALA A 4 -18.67 13.50 -3.29
N VAL A 5 -19.85 13.79 -2.72
CA VAL A 5 -20.02 14.87 -1.73
C VAL A 5 -19.28 14.53 -0.44
N GLU A 6 -19.41 13.29 0.05
CA GLU A 6 -18.69 12.82 1.23
C GLU A 6 -17.17 12.89 1.04
N SER A 7 -16.65 12.49 -0.13
CA SER A 7 -15.21 12.58 -0.42
C SER A 7 -14.71 14.03 -0.44
N SER A 8 -15.51 14.98 -0.96
CA SER A 8 -15.15 16.39 -1.00
C SER A 8 -15.20 17.03 0.40
N GLN A 9 -16.18 16.65 1.23
CA GLN A 9 -16.26 17.10 2.62
C GLN A 9 -15.09 16.54 3.43
N ALA A 10 -14.74 15.26 3.27
CA ALA A 10 -13.59 14.65 3.94
C ALA A 10 -12.28 15.37 3.58
N GLY A 11 -12.09 15.69 2.29
CA GLY A 11 -10.93 16.46 1.85
C GLY A 11 -10.87 17.89 2.42
N TRP A 12 -12.01 18.56 2.51
CA TRP A 12 -12.09 19.88 3.15
C TRP A 12 -11.77 19.80 4.65
N VAL A 13 -12.31 18.81 5.37
CA VAL A 13 -12.02 18.63 6.81
C VAL A 13 -10.53 18.33 7.01
N SER A 14 -9.96 17.43 6.22
CA SER A 14 -8.54 17.07 6.28
C SER A 14 -7.64 18.30 6.12
N SER A 15 -7.89 19.13 5.10
CA SER A 15 -7.05 20.31 4.81
C SER A 15 -7.36 21.54 5.66
N ALA A 16 -8.62 21.93 5.79
CA ALA A 16 -8.97 23.18 6.46
C ALA A 16 -8.87 23.06 7.97
N VAL A 17 -9.28 21.92 8.54
CA VAL A 17 -9.36 21.68 9.99
C VAL A 17 -8.12 20.96 10.50
N LEU A 18 -7.78 19.81 9.92
CA LEU A 18 -6.69 18.97 10.41
C LEU A 18 -5.31 19.38 9.86
N LYS A 19 -5.27 20.30 8.88
CA LYS A 19 -4.06 20.76 8.19
C LYS A 19 -3.29 19.67 7.43
N HIS A 20 -3.93 18.54 7.16
CA HIS A 20 -3.39 17.43 6.36
C HIS A 20 -3.85 17.50 4.90
N GLN A 21 -3.37 16.59 4.07
CA GLN A 21 -3.68 16.55 2.64
C GLN A 21 -5.20 16.55 2.34
N PRO A 22 -5.69 17.41 1.43
CA PRO A 22 -7.10 17.42 1.03
C PRO A 22 -7.50 16.23 0.16
N TRP A 23 -6.54 15.51 -0.41
CA TRP A 23 -6.78 14.32 -1.21
C TRP A 23 -5.71 13.28 -0.95
N ASN A 24 -6.10 12.02 -1.13
CA ASN A 24 -5.31 10.85 -0.80
C ASN A 24 -4.37 10.50 -1.96
N GLY A 25 -3.44 11.38 -2.32
CA GLY A 25 -2.46 11.11 -3.39
C GLY A 25 -3.10 10.73 -4.75
N PRO A 26 -2.39 10.00 -5.62
CA PRO A 26 -2.86 9.65 -6.95
C PRO A 26 -4.01 8.64 -6.92
N PHE A 27 -5.15 8.97 -7.53
CA PHE A 27 -6.35 8.11 -7.59
C PHE A 27 -6.21 6.84 -8.44
N THR A 28 -5.07 6.63 -9.08
CA THR A 28 -4.83 5.55 -10.05
C THR A 28 -3.56 4.79 -9.68
N ILE A 29 -3.67 3.89 -8.70
CA ILE A 29 -2.66 2.88 -8.43
C ILE A 29 -3.07 1.61 -9.18
N PRO A 30 -2.28 1.13 -10.15
CA PRO A 30 -2.63 -0.05 -10.93
C PRO A 30 -2.50 -1.30 -10.05
N LEU A 31 -3.62 -1.73 -9.45
CA LEU A 31 -3.71 -2.96 -8.68
C LEU A 31 -4.23 -4.10 -9.57
N PRO A 32 -3.61 -5.28 -9.56
CA PRO A 32 -4.16 -6.45 -10.23
C PRO A 32 -5.43 -6.94 -9.52
N ALA A 33 -6.27 -7.71 -10.22
CA ALA A 33 -7.61 -8.07 -9.75
C ALA A 33 -7.58 -8.85 -8.43
N SER A 34 -6.65 -9.80 -8.27
CA SER A 34 -6.49 -10.56 -7.02
C SER A 34 -6.01 -9.67 -5.88
N GLY A 35 -5.17 -8.68 -6.20
CA GLY A 35 -4.71 -7.65 -5.27
C GLY A 35 -5.85 -6.79 -4.73
N ALA A 36 -6.67 -6.24 -5.63
CA ALA A 36 -7.85 -5.47 -5.25
C ALA A 36 -8.85 -6.31 -4.44
N TYR A 37 -9.05 -7.58 -4.83
CA TYR A 37 -9.89 -8.49 -4.07
C TYR A 37 -9.35 -8.74 -2.65
N SER A 38 -8.03 -8.87 -2.48
CA SER A 38 -7.43 -9.08 -1.15
C SER A 38 -7.75 -7.96 -0.16
N LEU A 39 -7.86 -6.71 -0.63
CA LEU A 39 -8.24 -5.54 0.17
C LEU A 39 -9.73 -5.54 0.52
N ALA A 40 -10.58 -6.00 -0.40
CA ALA A 40 -12.03 -6.04 -0.22
C ALA A 40 -12.49 -7.26 0.58
N HIS A 41 -11.76 -8.38 0.51
CA HIS A 41 -12.09 -9.65 1.13
C HIS A 41 -12.51 -9.57 2.61
N PRO A 42 -11.83 -8.82 3.52
CA PRO A 42 -12.27 -8.71 4.91
C PRO A 42 -13.64 -8.06 5.10
N PHE A 43 -14.14 -7.30 4.11
CA PHE A 43 -15.47 -6.68 4.14
C PHE A 43 -16.56 -7.55 3.49
N ILE A 44 -16.17 -8.64 2.82
CA ILE A 44 -17.09 -9.56 2.14
C ILE A 44 -17.50 -10.65 3.12
N THR A 45 -18.73 -10.57 3.63
CA THR A 45 -19.27 -11.55 4.59
C THR A 45 -19.68 -12.87 3.94
N ALA A 46 -20.21 -12.82 2.72
CA ALA A 46 -20.60 -14.01 1.96
C ALA A 46 -20.63 -13.73 0.45
N CYS A 47 -20.13 -14.69 -0.33
CA CYS A 47 -20.34 -14.73 -1.78
C CYS A 47 -21.55 -15.64 -2.07
N PRO A 48 -22.62 -15.14 -2.72
CA PRO A 48 -23.75 -15.98 -3.10
C PRO A 48 -23.31 -17.10 -4.07
N LEU A 49 -23.64 -18.36 -3.74
CA LEU A 49 -23.16 -19.58 -4.43
C LEU A 49 -23.57 -19.69 -5.90
N ASN A 50 -24.54 -18.90 -6.36
CA ASN A 50 -25.10 -18.97 -7.71
C ASN A 50 -24.35 -18.08 -8.72
N TYR A 51 -23.29 -17.38 -8.29
CA TYR A 51 -22.53 -16.49 -9.15
C TYR A 51 -21.27 -17.18 -9.69
N PRO A 52 -20.87 -16.86 -10.93
CA PRO A 52 -19.62 -17.36 -11.48
C PRO A 52 -18.47 -16.99 -10.56
N GLN A 53 -17.60 -17.96 -10.27
CA GLN A 53 -16.40 -17.72 -9.50
C GLN A 53 -15.54 -16.70 -10.25
N LEU A 54 -15.12 -15.66 -9.53
CA LEU A 54 -14.21 -14.65 -10.09
C LEU A 54 -12.87 -15.33 -10.40
N PRO A 55 -12.23 -15.03 -11.54
CA PRO A 55 -10.91 -15.56 -11.89
C PRO A 55 -9.82 -14.82 -11.11
N ILE A 56 -9.82 -14.99 -9.79
CA ILE A 56 -8.88 -14.38 -8.87
C ILE A 56 -8.09 -15.45 -8.13
N ILE A 57 -6.85 -15.12 -7.81
CA ILE A 57 -6.00 -15.96 -6.97
C ILE A 57 -6.24 -15.55 -5.52
N PRO A 58 -6.59 -16.47 -4.60
CA PRO A 58 -6.77 -16.14 -3.20
C PRO A 58 -5.41 -15.77 -2.60
N LEU A 59 -5.21 -14.48 -2.31
CA LEU A 59 -3.99 -13.97 -1.70
C LEU A 59 -4.15 -13.86 -0.18
N PRO A 60 -3.17 -14.33 0.61
CA PRO A 60 -3.21 -14.19 2.06
C PRO A 60 -3.04 -12.73 2.49
N ALA A 61 -3.81 -12.26 3.47
CA ALA A 61 -3.69 -10.89 3.98
C ALA A 61 -2.29 -10.63 4.57
N LEU A 62 -1.64 -9.56 4.11
CA LEU A 62 -0.35 -9.12 4.61
C LEU A 62 -0.53 -8.29 5.88
N THR A 63 0.25 -8.60 6.91
CA THR A 63 0.29 -7.82 8.15
C THR A 63 1.68 -7.26 8.40
N LEU A 64 1.70 -6.02 8.89
CA LEU A 64 2.92 -5.28 9.22
C LEU A 64 3.09 -5.26 10.74
N SER A 65 4.32 -5.37 11.24
CA SER A 65 4.60 -5.24 12.67
C SER A 65 4.24 -3.86 13.22
N ASN A 66 4.37 -2.82 12.40
CA ASN A 66 3.89 -1.48 12.66
C ASN A 66 3.01 -1.06 11.47
N PRO A 67 1.73 -0.70 11.69
CA PRO A 67 0.82 -0.31 10.61
C PRO A 67 1.21 1.02 9.93
N THR A 68 1.94 1.89 10.62
CA THR A 68 2.41 3.19 10.10
C THR A 68 3.91 3.35 10.39
N PRO A 69 4.78 2.59 9.71
CA PRO A 69 6.22 2.64 9.94
C PRO A 69 6.81 3.92 9.34
N GLU A 70 7.70 4.62 10.05
CA GLU A 70 8.34 5.82 9.51
C GLU A 70 9.21 5.49 8.29
N PRO A 71 9.32 6.39 7.29
CA PRO A 71 10.23 6.20 6.16
C PRO A 71 11.67 5.95 6.64
N GLY A 72 12.35 4.95 6.08
CA GLY A 72 13.69 4.52 6.51
C GLY A 72 13.72 3.58 7.72
N SER A 73 12.59 3.37 8.40
CA SER A 73 12.50 2.38 9.48
C SER A 73 12.45 0.95 8.93
N THR A 74 12.77 -0.02 9.79
CA THR A 74 12.66 -1.45 9.45
C THR A 74 11.32 -1.97 9.94
N VAL A 75 10.57 -2.63 9.06
CA VAL A 75 9.27 -3.25 9.35
C VAL A 75 9.32 -4.73 9.02
N LYS A 76 8.58 -5.54 9.78
CA LYS A 76 8.50 -6.98 9.58
C LYS A 76 7.16 -7.36 8.96
N PHE A 77 7.21 -8.18 7.92
CA PHE A 77 6.05 -8.67 7.20
C PHE A 77 5.65 -10.05 7.71
N SER A 78 4.36 -10.27 7.88
CA SER A 78 3.81 -11.55 8.33
C SER A 78 2.53 -11.89 7.56
N PHE A 79 2.45 -13.14 7.08
CA PHE A 79 1.26 -13.72 6.46
C PHE A 79 1.28 -15.25 6.62
N PRO A 80 0.12 -15.95 6.55
CA PRO A 80 0.01 -17.39 6.81
C PRO A 80 0.92 -18.32 6.01
N GLN A 81 1.42 -17.89 4.85
CA GLN A 81 2.31 -18.65 3.96
C GLN A 81 3.71 -18.04 3.85
N ALA A 82 4.10 -17.19 4.80
CA ALA A 82 5.39 -16.51 4.79
C ALA A 82 6.54 -17.50 5.02
N ASP A 83 7.24 -17.88 3.95
CA ASP A 83 8.51 -18.61 4.03
C ASP A 83 9.63 -17.85 3.32
N PHE A 84 10.17 -16.86 4.05
CA PHE A 84 11.32 -16.06 3.64
C PHE A 84 12.65 -16.82 3.75
N THR A 85 12.65 -18.03 4.30
CA THR A 85 13.85 -18.85 4.55
C THR A 85 14.13 -19.87 3.46
N SER A 86 13.18 -20.11 2.56
CA SER A 86 13.28 -21.08 1.44
C SER A 86 14.36 -20.78 0.37
N GLY A 87 15.20 -19.76 0.56
CA GLY A 87 16.27 -19.38 -0.38
C GLY A 87 15.77 -18.72 -1.66
N LYS A 88 14.46 -18.49 -1.82
CA LYS A 88 13.87 -17.70 -2.89
C LYS A 88 13.90 -16.21 -2.51
N PRO A 89 14.37 -15.31 -3.40
CA PRO A 89 14.33 -13.89 -3.10
C PRO A 89 12.88 -13.39 -3.11
N TYR A 90 12.47 -12.75 -2.03
CA TYR A 90 11.21 -12.00 -1.96
C TYR A 90 11.51 -10.51 -1.89
N TYR A 91 10.61 -9.73 -2.48
CA TYR A 91 10.71 -8.28 -2.51
C TYR A 91 9.42 -7.67 -1.98
N ALA A 92 9.54 -6.55 -1.28
CA ALA A 92 8.42 -5.71 -0.93
C ALA A 92 8.23 -4.69 -2.06
N ALA A 93 7.07 -4.71 -2.71
CA ALA A 93 6.68 -3.73 -3.70
C ALA A 93 5.86 -2.64 -3.00
N TRP A 94 6.40 -1.43 -2.97
CA TRP A 94 5.78 -0.23 -2.41
C TRP A 94 5.20 0.59 -3.57
N LEU A 95 3.88 0.68 -3.64
CA LEU A 95 3.17 1.38 -4.68
C LEU A 95 2.75 2.75 -4.15
N ASP A 96 3.39 3.78 -4.69
CA ASP A 96 3.06 5.18 -4.49
C ASP A 96 2.56 5.76 -5.82
N GLY A 97 1.25 5.83 -6.00
CA GLY A 97 0.67 6.24 -7.27
C GLY A 97 1.02 5.29 -8.41
N LEU A 98 1.72 5.84 -9.40
CA LEU A 98 2.21 5.10 -10.57
C LEU A 98 3.64 4.56 -10.37
N THR A 99 4.30 4.95 -9.29
CA THR A 99 5.69 4.56 -8.99
C THR A 99 5.69 3.33 -8.11
N VAL A 100 6.50 2.33 -8.49
CA VAL A 100 6.70 1.13 -7.68
C VAL A 100 8.16 1.08 -7.25
N THR A 101 8.37 1.16 -5.94
CA THR A 101 9.69 1.01 -5.33
C THR A 101 9.82 -0.40 -4.77
N TYR A 102 10.96 -1.05 -4.97
CA TYR A 102 11.20 -2.41 -4.46
C TYR A 102 12.28 -2.38 -3.38
N THR A 103 12.00 -3.01 -2.25
CA THR A 103 13.01 -3.28 -1.21
C THR A 103 13.15 -4.78 -1.01
N ASP A 104 14.35 -5.22 -0.67
CA ASP A 104 14.63 -6.64 -0.45
C ASP A 104 14.05 -7.04 0.92
N ILE A 105 13.49 -8.25 1.00
CA ILE A 105 13.01 -8.83 2.25
C ILE A 105 14.08 -9.79 2.77
N ALA A 106 14.55 -9.56 4.00
CA ALA A 106 15.53 -10.41 4.65
C ALA A 106 14.90 -11.76 5.07
N ALA A 107 15.74 -12.74 5.39
CA ALA A 107 15.30 -14.09 5.75
C ALA A 107 14.42 -14.14 7.01
N ASP A 108 14.47 -13.10 7.85
CA ASP A 108 13.61 -12.94 9.03
C ASP A 108 12.28 -12.26 8.71
N GLY A 109 12.01 -11.93 7.44
CA GLY A 109 10.83 -11.19 6.99
C GLY A 109 10.89 -9.68 7.21
N SER A 110 12.06 -9.13 7.56
CA SER A 110 12.24 -7.69 7.70
C SER A 110 12.53 -7.01 6.36
N THR A 111 12.05 -5.78 6.22
CA THR A 111 12.37 -4.93 5.06
C THR A 111 12.45 -3.47 5.50
N THR A 112 13.20 -2.67 4.76
CA THR A 112 13.32 -1.23 4.98
C THR A 112 12.21 -0.50 4.25
N VAL A 113 11.57 0.47 4.91
CA VAL A 113 10.61 1.35 4.27
C VAL A 113 11.37 2.35 3.40
N PRO A 114 11.08 2.48 2.09
CA PRO A 114 11.73 3.46 1.25
C PRO A 114 11.36 4.89 1.67
N GLY A 115 12.29 5.84 1.47
CA GLY A 115 12.05 7.26 1.71
C GLY A 115 11.12 7.89 0.67
N GLY A 116 10.56 9.05 1.00
CA GLY A 116 9.78 9.86 0.06
C GLY A 116 8.37 9.37 -0.23
N LEU A 117 7.86 8.42 0.55
CA LEU A 117 6.47 7.96 0.48
C LEU A 117 5.53 8.98 1.12
N LEU A 118 4.47 9.38 0.40
CA LEU A 118 3.48 10.35 0.87
C LEU A 118 2.06 9.87 0.54
N GLY A 119 1.11 10.11 1.43
CA GLY A 119 -0.29 9.73 1.24
C GLY A 119 -0.52 8.23 1.39
N ILE A 120 -1.35 7.65 0.53
CA ILE A 120 -1.75 6.24 0.62
C ILE A 120 -0.81 5.37 -0.18
N ILE A 121 -0.11 4.49 0.53
CA ILE A 121 0.83 3.53 -0.02
C ILE A 121 0.24 2.14 0.10
N TYR A 122 0.29 1.40 -1.01
CA TYR A 122 -0.02 -0.03 -0.99
C TYR A 122 1.27 -0.82 -1.00
N VAL A 123 1.39 -1.80 -0.11
CA VAL A 123 2.56 -2.67 -0.05
C VAL A 123 2.15 -4.12 -0.18
N ALA A 124 2.88 -4.87 -1.01
CA ALA A 124 2.68 -6.30 -1.19
C ALA A 124 4.01 -7.03 -1.30
N THR A 125 4.00 -8.33 -1.01
CA THR A 125 5.15 -9.22 -1.21
C THR A 125 5.10 -9.82 -2.61
N VAL A 126 6.19 -9.67 -3.35
CA VAL A 126 6.34 -10.19 -4.71
C VAL A 126 7.57 -11.09 -4.83
N SER A 127 7.51 -12.05 -5.75
CA SER A 127 8.61 -12.98 -6.02
C SER A 127 9.72 -12.42 -6.95
N SER A 128 9.46 -11.32 -7.64
CA SER A 128 10.38 -10.69 -8.59
C SER A 128 10.17 -9.17 -8.68
N LYS A 129 11.23 -8.42 -9.07
CA LYS A 129 11.21 -6.95 -9.23
C LYS A 129 10.53 -6.47 -10.52
N VAL A 130 9.52 -7.18 -10.99
CA VAL A 130 8.67 -6.76 -12.12
C VAL A 130 7.35 -6.22 -11.58
N THR A 131 6.66 -5.43 -12.40
CA THR A 131 5.36 -4.84 -12.05
C THR A 131 4.45 -5.88 -11.39
N PRO A 132 3.85 -5.56 -10.21
CA PRO A 132 2.99 -6.49 -9.51
C PRO A 132 1.85 -6.97 -10.41
N SER A 133 1.72 -8.28 -10.53
CA SER A 133 0.70 -8.97 -11.32
C SER A 133 0.24 -10.20 -10.54
N ASP A 134 -0.88 -10.79 -10.93
CA ASP A 134 -1.45 -11.96 -10.26
C ASP A 134 -0.44 -13.14 -10.21
N ASP A 135 0.45 -13.27 -11.21
CA ASP A 135 1.48 -14.32 -11.26
C ASP A 135 2.66 -14.09 -10.29
N ASN A 136 2.93 -12.83 -9.93
CA ASN A 136 4.10 -12.45 -9.12
C ASN A 136 3.75 -12.17 -7.65
N LEU A 137 2.47 -11.94 -7.35
CA LEU A 137 2.00 -11.65 -6.01
C LEU A 137 1.98 -12.90 -5.14
N VAL A 138 2.63 -12.78 -3.98
CA VAL A 138 2.72 -13.85 -2.98
C VAL A 138 1.78 -13.57 -1.81
N SER A 139 1.56 -12.28 -1.50
CA SER A 139 0.66 -11.82 -0.47
C SER A 139 -0.34 -10.79 -1.02
N GLY A 140 -1.41 -10.59 -0.27
CA GLY A 140 -2.36 -9.50 -0.47
C GLY A 140 -1.72 -8.15 -0.14
N PHE A 141 -2.43 -7.08 -0.47
CA PHE A 141 -1.94 -5.73 -0.19
C PHE A 141 -2.23 -5.32 1.24
N ALA A 142 -1.26 -4.66 1.87
CA ALA A 142 -1.46 -3.85 3.06
C ALA A 142 -1.50 -2.37 2.66
N LEU A 143 -2.30 -1.59 3.38
CA LEU A 143 -2.44 -0.15 3.19
C LEU A 143 -1.69 0.58 4.31
N ILE A 144 -0.91 1.59 3.93
CA ILE A 144 -0.23 2.51 4.84
C ILE A 144 -0.63 3.93 4.45
N ALA A 145 -0.98 4.76 5.44
CA ALA A 145 -1.30 6.16 5.24
C ALA A 145 -0.23 7.03 5.88
N TYR A 146 0.46 7.83 5.07
CA TYR A 146 1.38 8.88 5.49
C TYR A 146 0.70 10.22 5.29
N ASP A 147 0.26 10.82 6.39
CA ASP A 147 -0.27 12.18 6.35
C ASP A 147 0.85 13.17 6.07
N TYR A 148 0.55 14.17 5.25
CA TYR A 148 1.44 15.28 4.92
C TYR A 148 0.69 16.60 4.99
N ASP A 149 1.45 17.67 5.20
CA ASP A 149 0.85 18.99 5.43
C ASP A 149 0.12 19.50 4.18
N SER A 150 -1.03 20.15 4.42
CA SER A 150 -1.84 20.83 3.40
C SER A 150 -1.16 22.06 2.78
N SER A 151 -0.04 22.50 3.35
CA SER A 151 0.75 23.64 2.90
C SER A 151 2.22 23.27 2.83
N ILE A 152 2.90 23.68 1.77
CA ILE A 152 4.36 23.70 1.71
C ILE A 152 4.82 25.02 2.32
N ASP A 153 5.76 24.95 3.26
CA ASP A 153 6.51 26.10 3.74
C ASP A 153 7.79 26.23 2.88
N ASP A 154 7.83 27.22 1.99
CA ASP A 154 8.98 27.45 1.11
C ASP A 154 10.20 28.06 1.84
N SER A 155 10.20 28.19 3.18
CA SER A 155 11.28 28.87 3.91
C SER A 155 12.58 28.05 4.05
N GLU A 156 12.59 26.79 3.62
CA GLU A 156 13.82 25.96 3.57
C GLU A 156 14.44 25.87 2.15
N ALA A 157 14.03 26.73 1.21
CA ALA A 157 14.78 26.99 -0.03
C ALA A 157 15.86 28.08 0.22
N GLY A 158 16.69 27.85 1.23
CA GLY A 158 17.69 28.80 1.72
C GLY A 158 19.13 28.31 1.56
N SER A 159 19.55 27.89 0.36
CA SER A 159 20.97 27.99 -0.03
C SER A 159 21.11 28.15 -1.54
N PRO A 160 21.10 29.40 -2.05
CA PRO A 160 21.66 29.68 -3.37
C PRO A 160 23.19 29.61 -3.28
N VAL A 161 23.79 28.88 -4.20
CA VAL A 161 25.21 29.04 -4.60
C VAL A 161 25.48 30.45 -5.10
#